data_AF-A0A1J5SIN5-F1
#
_entry.id   AF-A0A1J5SIN5-F1
#
_cell.length_a   1.000
_cell.length_b   1.000
_cell.length_c   1.000
_cell.angle_alpha   90.00
_cell.angle_beta   90.00
_cell.angle_gamma   90.00
#
_symmetry.space_group_name_H-M   'P 1'
#
loop_
_entity.id
_entity.type
_entity.pdbx_description
1 polymer ?
#
loop_
_entity_poly.entity_id
_entity_poly.type
_entity_poly.pdbx_seq_one_letter_code
_entity_poly.pdbx_strand_id
1 'polypeptide(L)'
;MSKHQAVWDHTRHILGMEEMDSTHREFIEQVAALVAAGNAEFPALFQALVNHTAAHFKAEGALMRASRYRGLPEHEGEHHRVLGELQQLNRSLKRGHLRLVRAYVKEGLPEWFDTHLAMMDGALVMHLKKVGGECEDSTGHPSP
;
A
#
# COMPACT_ATOMS: atom_id res chain seq x y z
N MET A 1 -11.27 -8.06 -19.77
CA MET A 1 -10.38 -6.96 -19.35
C MET A 1 -10.33 -6.98 -17.83
N SER A 2 -9.16 -6.84 -17.21
CA SER A 2 -9.09 -6.81 -15.73
C SER A 2 -9.88 -5.61 -15.21
N LYS A 3 -10.67 -5.82 -14.16
CA LYS A 3 -11.46 -4.76 -13.51
C LYS A 3 -10.55 -3.74 -12.80
N HIS A 4 -9.36 -4.18 -12.41
CA HIS A 4 -8.38 -3.42 -11.66
C HIS A 4 -7.28 -2.93 -12.61
N GLN A 5 -7.00 -1.63 -12.58
CA GLN A 5 -6.01 -0.99 -13.44
C GLN A 5 -5.04 -0.18 -12.58
N ALA A 6 -3.78 -0.12 -13.02
CA ALA A 6 -2.76 0.74 -12.42
C ALA A 6 -2.97 2.21 -12.85
N VAL A 7 -4.13 2.77 -12.50
CA VAL A 7 -4.51 4.15 -12.74
C VAL A 7 -5.10 4.69 -11.45
N TRP A 8 -4.57 5.81 -10.99
CA TRP A 8 -5.08 6.45 -9.78
C TRP A 8 -6.51 6.93 -9.99
N ASP A 9 -7.40 6.57 -9.06
CA ASP A 9 -8.81 6.93 -9.08
C ASP A 9 -9.17 7.64 -7.78
N HIS A 10 -9.44 8.95 -7.87
CA HIS A 10 -9.77 9.79 -6.72
C HIS A 10 -11.01 9.30 -5.95
N THR A 11 -11.94 8.59 -6.60
CA THR A 11 -13.17 8.11 -5.96
C THR A 11 -12.98 6.82 -5.17
N ARG A 12 -11.95 6.04 -5.53
CA ARG A 12 -11.68 4.72 -4.93
C ARG A 12 -10.44 4.71 -4.05
N HIS A 13 -9.48 5.59 -4.30
CA HIS A 13 -8.15 5.52 -3.70
C HIS A 13 -7.86 6.56 -2.61
N ILE A 14 -8.67 7.61 -2.50
CA ILE A 14 -8.52 8.60 -1.42
C ILE A 14 -9.17 8.08 -0.14
N LEU A 15 -8.38 7.98 0.92
CA LEU A 15 -8.83 7.69 2.29
C LEU A 15 -8.97 8.96 3.14
N GLY A 16 -8.42 10.08 2.66
CA GLY A 16 -8.49 11.38 3.31
C GLY A 16 -7.47 11.51 4.44
N MET A 17 -6.26 11.00 4.21
CA MET A 17 -5.07 11.22 5.01
C MET A 17 -3.92 11.47 4.03
N GLU A 18 -3.49 12.73 3.92
CA GLU A 18 -2.67 13.21 2.80
C GLU A 18 -1.37 12.41 2.61
N GLU A 19 -0.65 12.12 3.70
CA GLU A 19 0.61 11.38 3.63
C GLU A 19 0.41 9.93 3.14
N MET A 20 -0.68 9.29 3.57
CA MET A 20 -1.02 7.93 3.16
C MET A 20 -1.51 7.92 1.71
N ASP A 21 -2.39 8.85 1.34
CA ASP A 21 -2.91 9.01 -0.02
C ASP A 21 -1.77 9.31 -1.03
N SER A 22 -0.76 10.09 -0.64
CA SER A 22 0.44 10.33 -1.47
C SER A 22 1.22 9.04 -1.70
N THR A 23 1.51 8.30 -0.64
CA THR A 23 2.27 7.04 -0.73
C THR A 23 1.53 5.99 -1.58
N HIS A 24 0.21 5.94 -1.46
CA HIS A 24 -0.65 5.09 -2.28
C HIS A 24 -0.66 5.48 -3.76
N ARG A 25 -0.67 6.77 -4.05
CA ARG A 25 -0.56 7.28 -5.41
C ARG A 25 0.79 6.91 -6.03
N GLU A 26 1.87 7.11 -5.29
CA GLU A 26 3.22 6.72 -5.72
C GLU A 26 3.32 5.23 -6.05
N PHE A 27 2.69 4.37 -5.23
CA PHE A 27 2.60 2.93 -5.52
C PHE A 27 1.93 2.67 -6.88
N ILE A 28 0.74 3.24 -7.12
CA ILE A 28 0.00 3.06 -8.37
C ILE A 28 0.78 3.60 -9.57
N GLU A 29 1.44 4.75 -9.43
CA GLU A 29 2.29 5.33 -10.48
C GLU A 29 3.48 4.43 -10.82
N GLN A 30 4.12 3.81 -9.82
CA GLN A 30 5.19 2.84 -10.05
C GLN A 30 4.70 1.56 -10.73
N VAL A 31 3.52 1.06 -10.37
CA VAL A 31 2.89 -0.08 -11.06
C VAL A 31 2.58 0.30 -12.52
N ALA A 32 2.03 1.50 -12.76
CA ALA A 32 1.74 2.00 -14.10
C ALA A 32 3.01 2.10 -14.95
N ALA A 33 4.10 2.65 -14.38
CA ALA A 33 5.40 2.72 -15.02
C ALA A 33 5.93 1.34 -15.40
N LEU A 34 5.80 0.34 -14.53
CA LEU A 34 6.19 -1.04 -14.82
C LEU A 34 5.35 -1.70 -15.93
N VAL A 35 4.06 -1.38 -16.01
CA VAL A 35 3.18 -1.86 -17.08
C VAL A 35 3.62 -1.30 -18.44
N ALA A 36 4.05 -0.03 -18.48
CA ALA A 36 4.53 0.63 -19.68
C ALA A 36 6.01 0.32 -20.03
N ALA A 37 6.80 -0.09 -19.04
CA ALA A 37 8.24 -0.28 -19.14
C ALA A 37 8.68 -1.29 -20.20
N GLY A 38 9.73 -0.96 -20.94
CA GLY A 38 10.51 -1.88 -21.78
C GLY A 38 11.32 -2.90 -20.96
N ASN A 39 11.85 -3.92 -21.62
CA ASN A 39 12.52 -5.03 -20.93
C ASN A 39 13.81 -4.63 -20.20
N ALA A 40 14.51 -3.61 -20.68
CA ALA A 40 15.78 -3.16 -20.10
C ALA A 40 15.59 -2.40 -18.78
N GLU A 41 14.54 -1.58 -18.68
CA GLU A 41 14.24 -0.75 -17.51
C GLU A 41 13.43 -1.48 -16.43
N PHE A 42 12.64 -2.49 -16.83
CA PHE A 42 11.71 -3.20 -15.94
C PHE A 42 12.38 -3.72 -14.65
N PRO A 43 13.59 -4.33 -14.66
CA PRO A 43 14.23 -4.80 -13.43
C PRO A 43 14.54 -3.69 -12.42
N ALA A 44 14.98 -2.53 -12.89
CA ALA A 44 15.30 -1.41 -12.01
C ALA A 44 14.02 -0.82 -11.39
N LEU A 45 12.98 -0.64 -12.21
CA LEU A 45 11.67 -0.18 -11.74
C LEU A 45 11.02 -1.17 -10.77
N PHE A 46 11.18 -2.48 -10.99
CA PHE A 46 10.60 -3.48 -10.11
C PHE A 46 11.29 -3.46 -8.75
N GLN A 47 12.61 -3.29 -8.72
CA GLN A 47 13.34 -3.11 -7.47
C GLN A 47 12.92 -1.82 -6.74
N ALA A 48 12.66 -0.73 -7.46
CA ALA A 48 12.14 0.51 -6.87
C ALA A 48 10.77 0.29 -6.22
N LEU A 49 9.86 -0.43 -6.89
CA LEU A 49 8.55 -0.81 -6.33
C LEU A 49 8.71 -1.62 -5.04
N VAL A 50 9.57 -2.65 -5.02
CA VAL A 50 9.82 -3.44 -3.81
C VAL A 50 10.28 -2.56 -2.65
N ASN A 51 11.18 -1.61 -2.92
CA ASN A 51 11.71 -0.71 -1.89
C ASN A 51 10.64 0.27 -1.38
N HIS A 52 9.84 0.84 -2.29
CA HIS A 52 8.73 1.71 -1.96
C HIS A 52 7.71 0.99 -1.07
N THR A 53 7.26 -0.20 -1.48
CA THR A 53 6.29 -1.00 -0.72
C THR A 53 6.82 -1.37 0.68
N ALA A 54 8.11 -1.74 0.79
CA ALA A 54 8.72 -2.02 2.09
C ALA A 54 8.76 -0.79 3.01
N ALA A 55 9.09 0.38 2.46
CA ALA A 55 9.11 1.64 3.22
C ALA A 55 7.70 2.05 3.67
N HIS A 56 6.72 1.94 2.77
CA HIS A 56 5.31 2.20 3.05
C HIS A 56 4.78 1.30 4.19
N PHE A 57 4.93 -0.02 4.09
CA PHE A 57 4.50 -0.95 5.15
C PHE A 57 5.19 -0.69 6.49
N LYS A 58 6.48 -0.31 6.48
CA LYS A 58 7.18 0.07 7.71
C LYS A 58 6.58 1.32 8.36
N ALA A 59 6.22 2.33 7.55
CA ALA A 59 5.59 3.56 8.03
C ALA A 59 4.20 3.26 8.64
N GLU A 60 3.37 2.49 7.94
CA GLU A 60 2.06 2.08 8.46
C GLU A 60 2.16 1.24 9.73
N GLY A 61 3.08 0.27 9.79
CA GLY A 61 3.31 -0.50 11.00
C GLY A 61 3.69 0.40 12.19
N ALA A 62 4.47 1.46 11.96
CA ALA A 62 4.78 2.43 13.00
C ALA A 62 3.53 3.20 13.47
N LEU A 63 2.67 3.63 12.54
CA LEU A 63 1.39 4.30 12.85
C LEU A 63 0.45 3.36 13.62
N MET A 64 0.31 2.10 13.19
CA MET A 64 -0.51 1.10 13.85
C MET A 64 -0.05 0.84 15.29
N ARG A 65 1.25 0.67 15.51
CA ARG A 65 1.82 0.50 16.86
C ARG A 65 1.60 1.73 17.73
N ALA A 66 1.91 2.92 17.23
CA ALA A 66 1.80 4.17 17.98
C ALA A 66 0.36 4.46 18.41
N SER A 67 -0.60 4.18 17.54
CA SER A 67 -2.03 4.37 17.79
C SER A 67 -2.71 3.18 18.49
N ARG A 68 -1.97 2.13 18.84
CA ARG A 68 -2.50 0.88 19.46
C ARG A 68 -3.62 0.24 18.62
N TYR A 69 -3.47 0.26 17.30
CA TYR A 69 -4.42 -0.33 16.37
C TYR A 69 -4.59 -1.83 16.62
N ARG A 70 -5.84 -2.28 16.83
CA ARG A 70 -6.14 -3.66 17.20
C ARG A 70 -5.93 -4.66 16.06
N GLY A 71 -6.09 -4.24 14.82
CA GLY A 71 -5.89 -5.07 13.62
C GLY A 71 -4.43 -5.19 13.17
N LEU A 72 -3.46 -4.73 13.99
CA LEU A 72 -2.03 -4.79 13.68
C LEU A 72 -1.59 -6.21 13.26
N PRO A 73 -1.92 -7.30 13.98
CA PRO A 73 -1.41 -8.63 13.62
C PRO A 73 -1.86 -9.09 12.23
N GLU A 74 -3.12 -8.84 11.88
CA GLU A 74 -3.68 -9.20 10.58
C GLU A 74 -3.11 -8.32 9.45
N HIS A 75 -3.01 -7.01 9.69
CA HIS A 75 -2.49 -6.04 8.72
C HIS A 75 -1.02 -6.27 8.40
N GLU A 76 -0.17 -6.40 9.42
CA GLU A 76 1.25 -6.72 9.20
C GLU A 76 1.44 -8.12 8.61
N GLY A 77 0.56 -9.08 8.95
CA GLY A 77 0.55 -10.41 8.34
C GLY A 77 0.39 -10.33 6.82
N GLU A 78 -0.56 -9.54 6.34
CA GLU A 78 -0.78 -9.33 4.90
C GLU A 78 0.38 -8.58 4.24
N HIS A 79 0.92 -7.53 4.89
CA HIS A 79 2.12 -6.84 4.43
C HIS A 79 3.30 -7.78 4.26
N HIS A 80 3.58 -8.65 5.23
CA HIS A 80 4.66 -9.63 5.15
C HIS A 80 4.45 -10.63 4.01
N ARG A 81 3.21 -11.09 3.80
CA ARG A 81 2.87 -12.01 2.71
C ARG A 81 3.20 -11.38 1.35
N VAL A 82 2.72 -10.17 1.11
CA VAL A 82 2.89 -9.44 -0.16
C VAL A 82 4.36 -9.07 -0.38
N LEU A 83 5.04 -8.59 0.65
CA LEU A 83 6.46 -8.25 0.54
C LEU A 83 7.31 -9.49 0.25
N GLY A 84 6.99 -10.64 0.86
CA GLY A 84 7.64 -11.92 0.57
C GLY A 84 7.44 -12.37 -0.88
N GLU A 85 6.22 -12.21 -1.40
CA GLU A 85 5.89 -12.49 -2.81
C GLU A 85 6.68 -11.59 -3.76
N LEU A 86 6.69 -10.28 -3.52
CA LEU A 86 7.45 -9.29 -4.28
C LEU A 86 8.95 -9.61 -4.30
N GLN A 87 9.54 -9.99 -3.15
CA GLN A 87 10.94 -10.41 -3.07
C GLN A 87 11.21 -11.69 -3.87
N GLN A 88 10.30 -12.67 -3.84
CA GLN A 88 10.44 -13.89 -4.64
C GLN A 88 10.35 -13.59 -6.13
N LEU A 89 9.43 -12.73 -6.55
CA LEU A 89 9.31 -12.28 -7.94
C LEU A 89 10.57 -11.53 -8.40
N ASN A 90 11.18 -10.71 -7.53
CA ASN A 90 12.43 -10.03 -7.83
C ASN A 90 13.58 -11.03 -8.07
N ARG A 91 13.64 -12.11 -7.28
CA ARG A 91 14.58 -13.23 -7.52
C ARG A 91 14.29 -13.94 -8.83
N SER A 92 13.02 -14.17 -9.17
CA SER A 92 12.61 -14.77 -10.44
C SER A 92 12.98 -13.89 -11.64
N LEU A 93 12.88 -12.58 -11.50
CA LEU A 93 13.29 -11.61 -12.52
C LEU A 93 14.78 -11.73 -12.84
N LYS A 94 15.63 -11.85 -11.82
CA LYS A 94 17.08 -12.09 -11.96
C LYS A 94 17.42 -13.42 -12.64
N ARG A 95 16.51 -14.40 -12.61
CA ARG A 95 16.63 -15.68 -13.33
C ARG A 95 16.03 -15.66 -14.75
N GLY A 96 15.61 -14.49 -15.24
CA GLY A 96 15.08 -14.32 -16.60
C GLY A 96 13.57 -14.54 -16.74
N HIS A 97 12.81 -14.69 -15.65
CA HIS A 97 11.36 -14.91 -15.70
C HIS A 97 10.55 -13.62 -15.87
N LEU A 98 10.97 -12.73 -16.76
CA LEU A 98 10.36 -11.40 -16.96
C LEU A 98 8.86 -11.46 -17.26
N ARG A 99 8.43 -12.38 -18.14
CA ARG A 99 7.02 -12.50 -18.52
C ARG A 99 6.10 -12.81 -17.34
N LEU A 100 6.55 -13.66 -16.41
CA LEU A 100 5.81 -14.02 -15.21
C LEU A 100 5.65 -12.82 -14.28
N VAL A 101 6.74 -12.09 -14.03
CA VAL A 101 6.71 -10.91 -13.15
C VAL A 101 5.85 -9.80 -13.76
N ARG A 102 5.91 -9.60 -15.09
CA ARG A 102 5.04 -8.65 -15.80
C ARG A 102 3.56 -8.98 -15.67
N ALA A 103 3.18 -10.25 -15.77
CA ALA A 103 1.79 -10.66 -15.61
C ALA A 103 1.29 -10.33 -14.19
N TYR A 104 2.08 -10.66 -13.17
CA TYR A 104 1.75 -10.32 -11.78
C TYR A 104 1.60 -8.81 -11.56
N VAL A 105 2.52 -8.00 -12.08
CA VAL A 105 2.44 -6.53 -11.95
C VAL A 105 1.19 -5.98 -12.64
N LYS A 106 0.82 -6.52 -13.79
CA LYS A 106 -0.31 -6.00 -14.57
C LYS A 106 -1.67 -6.40 -14.00
N GLU A 107 -1.77 -7.58 -13.41
CA GLU A 107 -3.06 -8.16 -13.03
C GLU A 107 -3.19 -8.32 -11.50
N GLY A 108 -2.17 -8.90 -10.85
CA GLY A 108 -2.22 -9.20 -9.42
C GLY A 108 -2.06 -7.99 -8.51
N LEU A 109 -1.10 -7.10 -8.80
CA LEU A 109 -0.85 -5.94 -7.93
C LEU A 109 -2.02 -4.95 -7.84
N PRO A 110 -2.66 -4.55 -8.95
CA PRO A 110 -3.81 -3.64 -8.88
C PRO A 110 -5.00 -4.23 -8.11
N GLU A 111 -5.26 -5.53 -8.30
CA GLU A 111 -6.35 -6.23 -7.61
C GLU A 111 -6.11 -6.33 -6.10
N TRP A 112 -4.90 -6.73 -5.72
CA TRP A 112 -4.49 -6.77 -4.32
C TRP A 112 -4.59 -5.38 -3.68
N PHE A 113 -4.03 -4.36 -4.33
CA PHE A 113 -4.01 -3.00 -3.80
C PHE A 113 -5.42 -2.45 -3.58
N ASP A 114 -6.31 -2.58 -4.55
CA ASP A 114 -7.71 -2.12 -4.41
C ASP A 114 -8.41 -2.79 -3.22
N THR A 115 -8.13 -4.07 -2.97
CA THR A 115 -8.71 -4.82 -1.86
C THR A 115 -8.10 -4.40 -0.52
N HIS A 116 -6.77 -4.32 -0.45
CA HIS A 116 -6.03 -3.94 0.75
C HIS A 116 -6.41 -2.53 1.21
N LEU A 117 -6.43 -1.59 0.27
CA LEU A 117 -6.77 -0.21 0.51
C LEU A 117 -8.19 -0.05 1.09
N ALA A 118 -9.17 -0.72 0.47
CA ALA A 118 -10.56 -0.60 0.87
C ALA A 118 -10.86 -1.27 2.23
N MET A 119 -10.21 -2.40 2.52
CA MET A 119 -10.56 -3.23 3.68
C MET A 119 -9.65 -3.02 4.89
N MET A 120 -8.37 -2.75 4.68
CA MET A 120 -7.36 -2.69 5.73
C MET A 120 -6.93 -1.24 5.97
N ASP A 121 -6.43 -0.56 4.95
CA ASP A 121 -5.91 0.81 5.10
C ASP A 121 -7.04 1.80 5.43
N GLY A 122 -8.22 1.62 4.81
CA GLY A 122 -9.42 2.39 5.18
C GLY A 122 -9.82 2.21 6.65
N ALA A 123 -9.71 0.98 7.19
CA ALA A 123 -9.97 0.72 8.60
C ALA A 123 -8.91 1.36 9.52
N LEU A 124 -7.65 1.38 9.11
CA LEU A 124 -6.58 2.08 9.80
C LEU A 124 -6.82 3.60 9.82
N VAL A 125 -7.15 4.21 8.69
CA VAL A 125 -7.43 5.66 8.60
C VAL A 125 -8.62 6.05 9.48
N MET A 126 -9.69 5.24 9.50
CA MET A 126 -10.82 5.46 10.40
C MET A 126 -10.40 5.45 11.87
N HIS A 127 -9.54 4.51 12.27
CA HIS A 127 -8.98 4.45 13.62
C HIS A 127 -8.11 5.68 13.94
N LEU A 128 -7.20 6.04 13.04
CA LEU A 128 -6.29 7.18 13.24
C LEU A 128 -7.06 8.51 13.36
N LYS A 129 -8.12 8.71 12.56
CA LYS A 129 -9.00 9.89 12.67
C LYS A 129 -9.70 9.96 14.03
N LYS A 130 -10.11 8.81 14.57
CA LYS A 130 -10.72 8.75 15.90
C LYS A 130 -9.72 9.10 17.01
N VAL A 131 -8.53 8.49 16.98
CA VAL A 131 -7.48 8.77 17.98
C VAL A 131 -6.97 10.22 17.88
N GLY A 132 -6.88 10.77 16.66
CA GLY A 132 -6.50 12.16 16.43
C GLY A 132 -7.57 13.16 16.89
N GLY A 133 -8.85 12.87 16.67
CA GLY A 133 -9.97 13.72 17.11
C GLY A 133 -10.22 13.69 18.61
N GLU A 134 -9.95 12.56 19.29
CA GLU A 134 -10.05 12.45 20.76
C GLU A 134 -9.01 13.34 21.49
N CYS A 135 -7.94 13.79 20.83
CA CYS A 135 -6.99 14.76 21.39
C CYS A 135 -7.55 16.20 21.43
N GLU A 136 -8.54 16.54 20.61
CA GLU A 136 -9.12 17.89 20.55
C GLU A 136 -10.30 18.10 21.53
N ASP A 137 -10.87 17.03 22.12
CA ASP A 137 -12.06 17.10 22.98
C ASP A 137 -11.76 16.96 24.50
N SER A 138 -10.55 17.33 24.94
CA SER A 138 -10.18 17.30 26.38
C SER A 138 -10.34 18.64 27.12
N THR A 139 -11.01 19.64 26.52
CA THR A 139 -11.45 20.85 27.23
C THR A 139 -12.97 20.93 27.28
N GLY A 140 -13.57 20.25 28.26
CA GLY A 140 -15.02 20.24 28.43
C GLY A 140 -15.49 19.89 29.83
N HIS A 141 -14.75 20.23 30.89
CA HIS A 141 -15.33 20.30 32.23
C HIS A 141 -15.85 21.72 32.46
N PRO A 142 -17.13 21.84 32.85
CA PRO A 142 -17.37 22.54 34.09
C PRO A 142 -18.21 21.67 35.03
N SER A 143 -17.64 21.41 36.20
CA SER A 143 -18.41 21.32 37.45
C SER A 143 -18.23 22.65 38.18
N PRO A 144 -19.14 23.06 39.06
CA PRO A 144 -20.28 22.31 39.63
C PRO A 144 -21.66 22.69 39.09
#